data_AF-F4RAA3-F1
#
_entry.id   AF-F4RAA3-F1
#
_cell.length_a   1.000
_cell.length_b   1.000
_cell.length_c   1.000
_cell.angle_alpha   90.00
_cell.angle_beta   90.00
_cell.angle_gamma   90.00
#
_symmetry.space_group_name_H-M   'P 1'
#
loop_
_entity.id
_entity.type
_entity.pdbx_description
1 polymer ?
#
loop_
_entity_poly.entity_id
_entity_poly.type
_entity_poly.pdbx_seq_one_letter_code
_entity_poly.pdbx_strand_id
1 'polypeptide(L)'
;MIFVVDESVLGKFGKLVRVKDDLELDVKVSGKRLICLGSLFGTSRIKIDHHRPNAQQQEMIRMRSLIRKAMLPDDSIHGILKKRSQEIIHSLGGHHQYWSVHIRLGDSVFRSESHLRAMNALEGLVTGPMNLSISLLNQAIANDQNRIRTTNPRVSKRKCRNKLHKSGLGLEKFNQILYIATDSVNPFSESSLRPFFKAFPCVSILNDFGLGSELNGLMNSVDKVSLGGLFAPLLDAMVSGHSKGVVGTQGSTFSRFVVDLLFPMYHDLPIIERVFVSLQFVV
;
A
#
# COMPACT_ATOMS: atom_id res chain seq x y z
N MET A 1 1.24 -17.85 0.21
CA MET A 1 2.01 -17.79 1.47
C MET A 1 1.25 -18.60 2.51
N ILE A 2 1.92 -19.57 3.09
CA ILE A 2 1.37 -20.59 3.98
C ILE A 2 1.74 -20.19 5.42
N PHE A 3 0.76 -20.14 6.33
CA PHE A 3 1.00 -19.80 7.73
C PHE A 3 0.74 -20.98 8.65
N VAL A 4 1.65 -21.16 9.59
CA VAL A 4 1.49 -22.05 10.74
C VAL A 4 0.87 -21.22 11.85
N VAL A 5 -0.36 -21.55 12.24
CA VAL A 5 -1.01 -20.93 13.40
C VAL A 5 -1.01 -21.94 14.55
N ASP A 6 -0.57 -21.51 15.73
CA ASP A 6 -0.62 -22.33 16.94
C ASP A 6 -2.07 -22.63 17.31
N GLU A 7 -2.38 -23.90 17.59
CA GLU A 7 -3.74 -24.34 17.90
C GLU A 7 -4.31 -23.67 19.15
N SER A 8 -3.46 -23.28 20.10
CA SER A 8 -3.85 -22.54 21.30
C SER A 8 -4.50 -21.18 20.99
N VAL A 9 -4.23 -20.61 19.81
CA VAL A 9 -4.76 -19.31 19.38
C VAL A 9 -6.16 -19.44 18.74
N LEU A 10 -6.56 -20.64 18.32
CA LEU A 10 -7.81 -20.86 17.56
C LEU A 10 -9.05 -21.12 18.42
N GLY A 11 -8.91 -21.28 19.75
CA GLY A 11 -10.03 -21.37 20.68
C GLY A 11 -11.15 -22.34 20.27
N LYS A 12 -12.42 -21.92 20.40
CA LYS A 12 -13.64 -22.73 20.18
C LYS A 12 -14.20 -22.70 18.75
N PHE A 13 -13.48 -22.22 17.75
CA PHE A 13 -14.05 -22.04 16.40
C PHE A 13 -14.16 -23.39 15.64
N GLY A 14 -15.41 -23.81 15.38
CA GLY A 14 -15.81 -25.12 14.86
C GLY A 14 -16.09 -25.21 13.35
N LYS A 15 -15.41 -24.44 12.49
CA LYS A 15 -15.52 -24.67 11.03
C LYS A 15 -14.18 -24.54 10.31
N LEU A 16 -13.67 -25.71 9.92
CA LEU A 16 -12.52 -25.92 9.07
C LEU A 16 -12.95 -25.80 7.61
N VAL A 17 -12.40 -24.84 6.86
CA VAL A 17 -12.47 -24.85 5.39
C VAL A 17 -11.25 -25.62 4.90
N ARG A 18 -11.43 -26.90 4.56
CA ARG A 18 -10.38 -27.69 3.93
C ARG A 18 -10.28 -27.25 2.47
N VAL A 19 -9.18 -26.60 2.11
CA VAL A 19 -8.78 -26.43 0.71
C VAL A 19 -8.15 -27.75 0.26
N LYS A 20 -9.00 -28.73 -0.01
CA LYS A 20 -8.78 -29.75 -1.04
C LYS A 20 -9.24 -29.04 -2.32
N ASP A 21 -8.40 -28.72 -3.31
CA ASP A 21 -7.69 -29.70 -4.13
C ASP A 21 -6.49 -29.15 -4.95
N ASP A 22 -5.95 -27.95 -4.74
CA ASP A 22 -4.97 -27.38 -5.70
C ASP A 22 -3.61 -26.90 -5.14
N LEU A 23 -3.19 -27.39 -3.97
CA LEU A 23 -1.82 -27.14 -3.48
C LEU A 23 -1.21 -28.43 -2.93
N GLU A 24 -0.84 -29.33 -3.85
CA GLU A 24 0.20 -30.34 -3.64
C GLU A 24 1.58 -29.67 -3.48
N LEU A 25 1.70 -28.74 -2.53
CA LEU A 25 2.99 -28.33 -2.01
C LEU A 25 3.23 -29.20 -0.79
N ASP A 26 3.93 -30.30 -1.06
CA ASP A 26 4.46 -31.35 -0.20
C ASP A 26 5.44 -30.79 0.86
N VAL A 27 5.01 -29.77 1.61
CA VAL A 27 5.78 -29.22 2.71
C VAL A 27 5.41 -30.01 3.94
N LYS A 28 6.31 -30.93 4.31
CA LYS A 28 6.44 -31.56 5.63
C LYS A 28 6.55 -30.48 6.73
N VAL A 29 5.48 -29.75 6.99
CA VAL A 29 5.33 -28.92 8.19
C VAL A 29 4.74 -29.83 9.27
N SER A 30 5.61 -30.70 9.81
CA SER A 30 5.41 -31.55 11.01
C SER A 30 4.11 -31.27 11.78
N GLY A 31 3.02 -31.98 11.44
CA GLY A 31 1.79 -32.04 12.24
C GLY A 31 0.99 -30.74 12.45
N LYS A 32 1.30 -29.62 11.77
CA LYS A 32 0.61 -28.34 11.99
C LYS A 32 -0.39 -28.00 10.90
N ARG A 33 -1.53 -27.42 11.29
CA ARG A 33 -2.57 -26.95 10.36
C ARG A 33 -2.16 -25.62 9.72
N LEU A 34 -2.43 -25.50 8.42
CA LEU A 34 -2.02 -24.35 7.62
C LEU A 34 -3.23 -23.51 7.18
N ILE A 35 -3.08 -22.19 7.23
CA ILE A 35 -4.07 -21.24 6.68
C ILE A 35 -3.46 -20.53 5.47
N CYS A 36 -4.12 -20.62 4.31
CA CYS A 36 -3.75 -19.89 3.11
C CYS A 36 -4.77 -18.78 2.82
N LEU A 37 -4.31 -17.53 2.75
CA LEU A 37 -5.17 -16.34 2.58
C LEU A 37 -5.18 -15.82 1.13
N GLY A 38 -4.60 -16.59 0.20
CA GLY A 38 -4.60 -16.34 -1.24
C GLY A 38 -3.71 -15.19 -1.74
N SER A 39 -3.21 -14.30 -0.87
CA SER A 39 -2.20 -13.30 -1.24
C SER A 39 -1.44 -12.76 -0.02
N LEU A 40 -0.32 -12.07 -0.26
CA LEU A 40 0.44 -11.31 0.75
C LEU A 40 -0.36 -10.21 1.45
N PHE A 41 -1.50 -9.80 0.88
CA PHE A 41 -2.38 -8.76 1.44
C PHE A 41 -3.74 -9.33 1.86
N GLY A 42 -3.85 -10.66 1.90
CA GLY A 42 -5.11 -11.39 2.05
C GLY A 42 -5.72 -11.30 3.44
N THR A 43 -4.99 -10.91 4.48
CA THR A 43 -5.54 -10.76 5.85
C THR A 43 -6.66 -9.74 5.95
N SER A 44 -6.69 -8.76 5.05
CA SER A 44 -7.79 -7.80 4.94
C SER A 44 -9.10 -8.44 4.43
N ARG A 45 -9.08 -9.72 4.03
CA ARG A 45 -10.27 -10.51 3.66
C ARG A 45 -10.88 -11.25 4.84
N ILE A 46 -10.19 -11.36 5.98
CA ILE A 46 -10.74 -11.95 7.20
C ILE A 46 -11.78 -10.97 7.75
N LYS A 47 -13.05 -11.37 7.72
CA LYS A 47 -14.18 -10.56 8.18
C LYS A 47 -14.59 -10.98 9.59
N ILE A 48 -15.00 -9.98 10.38
CA ILE A 48 -15.60 -10.20 11.69
C ILE A 48 -17.11 -10.32 11.48
N ASP A 49 -17.70 -11.36 12.07
CA ASP A 49 -19.14 -11.57 12.07
C ASP A 49 -19.78 -10.65 13.11
N HIS A 50 -20.50 -9.63 12.63
CA HIS A 50 -21.09 -8.57 13.45
C HIS A 50 -22.38 -9.02 14.15
N HIS A 51 -22.93 -10.19 13.81
CA HIS A 51 -24.10 -10.76 14.50
C HIS A 51 -23.72 -11.53 15.78
N ARG A 52 -22.42 -11.66 16.07
CA ARG A 52 -21.92 -12.34 17.26
C ARG A 52 -22.06 -11.47 18.51
N PRO A 53 -22.18 -12.05 19.71
CA PRO A 53 -22.09 -11.30 20.96
C PRO A 53 -20.76 -10.54 21.07
N ASN A 54 -20.75 -9.37 21.71
CA ASN A 54 -19.58 -8.48 21.81
C ASN A 54 -18.29 -9.18 22.29
N ALA A 55 -18.38 -10.07 23.29
CA ALA A 55 -17.22 -10.81 23.78
C ALA A 55 -16.59 -11.71 22.71
N GLN A 56 -17.41 -12.34 21.86
CA GLN A 56 -16.94 -13.16 20.74
C GLN A 56 -16.37 -12.28 19.62
N GLN A 57 -16.95 -11.10 19.38
CA GLN A 57 -16.40 -10.14 18.43
C GLN A 57 -15.00 -9.66 18.84
N GLN A 58 -14.80 -9.36 20.12
CA GLN A 58 -13.48 -8.94 20.65
C GLN A 58 -12.42 -10.02 20.46
N GLU A 59 -12.77 -11.30 20.65
CA GLU A 59 -11.85 -12.40 20.39
C GLU A 59 -11.51 -12.55 18.91
N MET A 60 -12.49 -12.38 18.01
CA MET A 60 -12.25 -12.37 16.57
C MET A 60 -11.36 -11.20 16.13
N ILE A 61 -11.56 -10.00 16.71
CA ILE A 61 -10.70 -8.83 16.50
C ILE A 61 -9.28 -9.18 16.93
N ARG A 62 -9.09 -9.71 18.14
CA ARG A 62 -7.77 -10.10 18.66
C ARG A 62 -7.07 -11.11 17.76
N MET A 63 -7.77 -12.15 17.32
CA MET A 63 -7.21 -13.16 16.43
C MET A 63 -6.83 -12.58 15.07
N ARG A 64 -7.70 -11.76 14.46
CA ARG A 64 -7.41 -11.09 13.19
C ARG A 64 -6.19 -10.18 13.33
N SER A 65 -6.08 -9.44 14.43
CA SER A 65 -4.92 -8.60 14.72
C SER A 65 -3.62 -9.42 14.84
N LEU A 66 -3.65 -10.60 15.48
CA LEU A 66 -2.50 -11.50 15.56
C LEU A 66 -2.07 -11.99 14.17
N ILE A 67 -3.02 -12.46 13.35
CA ILE A 67 -2.72 -12.94 11.99
C ILE A 67 -2.16 -11.80 11.13
N ARG A 68 -2.74 -10.60 11.22
CA ARG A 68 -2.27 -9.41 10.49
C ARG A 68 -0.85 -9.04 10.89
N LYS A 69 -0.53 -9.02 12.19
CA LYS A 69 0.81 -8.72 12.70
C LYS A 69 1.84 -9.78 12.29
N ALA A 70 1.45 -11.05 12.24
CA ALA A 70 2.32 -12.13 11.76
C ALA A 70 2.67 -12.02 10.26
N MET A 71 1.96 -11.19 9.49
CA MET A 71 2.26 -10.90 8.08
C MET A 71 3.11 -9.64 7.86
N LEU A 72 3.52 -8.99 8.95
CA LEU A 72 4.44 -7.87 8.85
C LEU A 72 5.83 -8.36 8.43
N PRO A 73 6.55 -7.60 7.59
CA PRO A 73 7.95 -7.89 7.30
C PRO A 73 8.79 -7.97 8.59
N ASP A 74 9.31 -9.16 8.92
CA ASP A 74 10.28 -9.39 10.00
C ASP A 74 11.74 -9.39 9.53
N ASP A 75 12.68 -9.25 10.46
CA ASP A 75 14.11 -9.13 10.18
C ASP A 75 14.75 -10.40 9.56
N SER A 76 14.12 -11.57 9.66
CA SER A 76 14.70 -12.85 9.25
C SER A 76 14.46 -13.17 7.76
N ILE A 77 13.27 -12.88 7.24
CA ILE A 77 12.91 -13.09 5.83
C ILE A 77 12.98 -11.78 5.03
N HIS A 78 12.90 -10.63 5.69
CA HIS A 78 12.75 -9.33 5.01
C HIS A 78 13.95 -8.40 5.17
N GLY A 79 15.11 -8.88 5.64
CA GLY A 79 16.32 -8.04 5.75
C GLY A 79 16.67 -7.31 4.44
N ILE A 80 16.59 -8.01 3.30
CA ILE A 80 16.80 -7.43 1.96
C ILE A 80 15.72 -6.40 1.62
N LEU A 81 14.43 -6.73 1.87
CA LEU A 81 13.32 -5.83 1.59
C LEU A 81 13.35 -4.57 2.46
N LYS A 82 13.72 -4.71 3.74
CA LYS A 82 13.86 -3.63 4.71
C LYS A 82 15.02 -2.71 4.35
N LYS A 83 16.18 -3.28 4.02
CA LYS A 83 17.32 -2.52 3.50
C LYS A 83 16.92 -1.75 2.25
N ARG A 84 16.29 -2.44 1.30
CA ARG A 84 15.88 -1.81 0.04
C ARG A 84 14.82 -0.73 0.23
N SER A 85 13.82 -0.96 1.09
CA SER A 85 12.81 0.04 1.40
C SER A 85 13.43 1.26 2.05
N GLN A 86 14.40 1.08 2.96
CA GLN A 86 15.12 2.18 3.60
C GLN A 86 15.91 3.03 2.61
N GLU A 87 16.57 2.42 1.63
CA GLU A 87 17.27 3.14 0.55
C GLU A 87 16.31 4.00 -0.28
N ILE A 88 15.13 3.47 -0.62
CA ILE A 88 14.09 4.20 -1.35
C ILE A 88 13.54 5.33 -0.48
N ILE A 89 13.18 5.05 0.78
CA ILE A 89 12.67 6.03 1.74
C ILE A 89 13.68 7.17 1.93
N HIS A 90 14.96 6.84 2.10
CA HIS A 90 16.02 7.84 2.18
C HIS A 90 16.01 8.71 0.92
N SER A 91 15.91 8.10 -0.26
CA SER A 91 15.77 8.75 -1.57
C SER A 91 14.46 9.52 -1.80
N LEU A 92 13.45 9.33 -0.94
CA LEU A 92 12.21 10.11 -0.88
C LEU A 92 12.20 11.20 0.21
N GLY A 93 13.23 11.24 1.05
CA GLY A 93 13.49 12.35 1.98
C GLY A 93 13.78 11.88 3.39
N GLY A 94 13.65 10.59 3.64
CA GLY A 94 13.58 9.99 4.95
C GLY A 94 12.14 9.70 5.35
N HIS A 95 11.98 9.12 6.54
CA HIS A 95 10.68 8.76 7.08
C HIS A 95 9.78 9.99 7.24
N HIS A 96 8.50 9.85 6.87
CA HIS A 96 7.48 10.87 7.02
C HIS A 96 7.76 12.19 6.26
N GLN A 97 8.59 12.16 5.20
CA GLN A 97 8.94 13.35 4.40
C GLN A 97 8.25 13.42 3.02
N TYR A 98 7.50 12.40 2.64
CA TYR A 98 6.78 12.31 1.36
C TYR A 98 5.36 11.82 1.59
N TRP A 99 4.45 12.09 0.67
CA TRP A 99 3.10 11.55 0.67
C TRP A 99 3.03 10.28 -0.17
N SER A 100 2.11 9.37 0.14
CA SER A 100 1.89 8.18 -0.68
C SER A 100 0.45 8.07 -1.14
N VAL A 101 0.27 7.58 -2.37
CA VAL A 101 -1.02 7.12 -2.86
C VAL A 101 -0.87 5.74 -3.50
N HIS A 102 -1.85 4.88 -3.31
CA HIS A 102 -1.93 3.61 -4.02
C HIS A 102 -3.09 3.59 -5.01
N ILE A 103 -2.76 3.43 -6.30
CA ILE A 103 -3.72 3.41 -7.42
C ILE A 103 -3.71 2.04 -8.09
N ARG A 104 -4.82 1.30 -7.94
CA ARG A 104 -5.04 -0.01 -8.59
C ARG A 104 -5.79 0.18 -9.91
N LEU A 105 -5.25 -0.33 -11.01
CA LEU A 105 -5.74 -0.15 -12.38
C LEU A 105 -5.95 -1.48 -13.15
N GLY A 106 -5.46 -2.61 -12.63
CA GLY A 106 -5.17 -3.79 -13.45
C GLY A 106 -6.29 -4.79 -13.79
N ASP A 107 -7.49 -4.71 -13.21
CA ASP A 107 -8.60 -5.62 -13.60
C ASP A 107 -9.78 -4.87 -14.25
N SER A 108 -10.68 -5.59 -14.91
CA SER A 108 -11.75 -4.99 -15.74
C SER A 108 -12.65 -4.02 -14.97
N VAL A 109 -12.92 -4.29 -13.70
CA VAL A 109 -13.73 -3.43 -12.82
C VAL A 109 -12.93 -2.20 -12.35
N PHE A 110 -11.64 -2.35 -12.01
CA PHE A 110 -10.81 -1.19 -11.69
C PHE A 110 -10.49 -0.34 -12.92
N ARG A 111 -10.42 -0.95 -14.11
CA ARG A 111 -10.08 -0.26 -15.35
C ARG A 111 -11.21 0.63 -15.85
N SER A 112 -12.46 0.17 -15.78
CA SER A 112 -13.64 0.95 -16.20
C SER A 112 -13.83 2.22 -15.34
N GLU A 113 -13.47 2.17 -14.05
CA GLU A 113 -13.58 3.30 -13.12
C GLU A 113 -12.24 3.95 -12.77
N SER A 114 -11.18 3.63 -13.52
CA SER A 114 -9.80 4.00 -13.20
C SER A 114 -9.62 5.50 -12.99
N HIS A 115 -10.21 6.31 -13.86
CA HIS A 115 -10.13 7.77 -13.75
C HIS A 115 -10.82 8.29 -12.49
N LEU A 116 -12.06 7.84 -12.21
CA LEU A 116 -12.81 8.25 -11.03
C LEU A 116 -12.07 7.85 -9.75
N ARG A 117 -11.55 6.63 -9.69
CA ARG A 117 -10.80 6.11 -8.53
C ARG A 117 -9.50 6.87 -8.29
N ALA A 118 -8.79 7.19 -9.37
CA ALA A 118 -7.58 7.99 -9.32
C ALA A 118 -7.87 9.41 -8.81
N MET A 119 -8.92 10.06 -9.32
CA MET A 119 -9.36 11.38 -8.86
C MET A 119 -9.81 11.36 -7.40
N ASN A 120 -10.62 10.39 -6.98
CA ASN A 120 -11.05 10.25 -5.59
C ASN A 120 -9.86 10.06 -4.64
N ALA A 121 -8.83 9.31 -5.06
CA ALA A 121 -7.62 9.14 -4.26
C ALA A 121 -6.78 10.42 -4.19
N LEU A 122 -6.69 11.18 -5.29
CA LEU A 122 -6.02 12.48 -5.33
C LEU A 122 -6.73 13.49 -4.43
N GLU A 123 -8.04 13.62 -4.56
CA GLU A 123 -8.87 14.51 -3.73
C GLU A 123 -8.80 14.10 -2.26
N GLY A 124 -8.91 12.80 -1.96
CA GLY A 124 -8.80 12.28 -0.59
C GLY A 124 -7.44 12.57 0.04
N LEU A 125 -6.35 12.49 -0.73
CA LEU A 125 -5.01 12.85 -0.25
C LEU A 125 -4.91 14.35 0.05
N VAL A 126 -5.41 15.17 -0.86
CA VAL A 126 -5.27 16.62 -0.81
C VAL A 126 -6.14 17.23 0.28
N THR A 127 -7.40 16.79 0.39
CA THR A 127 -8.36 17.32 1.36
C THR A 127 -8.21 16.72 2.75
N GLY A 128 -7.81 15.45 2.85
CA GLY A 128 -7.57 14.78 4.11
C GLY A 128 -6.17 15.05 4.65
N PRO A 129 -5.18 14.17 4.38
CA PRO A 129 -3.84 14.28 4.97
C PRO A 129 -3.13 15.62 4.72
N MET A 130 -3.29 16.24 3.55
CA MET A 130 -2.63 17.51 3.24
C MET A 130 -3.43 18.74 3.70
N ASN A 131 -4.72 18.58 4.02
CA ASN A 131 -5.63 19.64 4.46
C ASN A 131 -5.65 20.87 3.52
N LEU A 132 -5.80 20.64 2.22
CA LEU A 132 -5.90 21.67 1.18
C LEU A 132 -7.27 21.61 0.50
N SER A 133 -7.66 22.71 -0.16
CA SER A 133 -8.94 22.77 -0.87
C SER A 133 -8.88 22.11 -2.25
N ILE A 134 -10.03 21.58 -2.69
CA ILE A 134 -10.23 21.09 -4.06
C ILE A 134 -10.01 22.22 -5.07
N SER A 135 -10.36 23.47 -4.73
CA SER A 135 -10.10 24.62 -5.60
C SER A 135 -8.61 24.82 -5.87
N LEU A 136 -7.75 24.64 -4.86
CA LEU A 136 -6.30 24.75 -5.01
C LEU A 136 -5.74 23.57 -5.82
N LEU A 137 -6.29 22.37 -5.65
CA LEU A 137 -5.97 21.22 -6.49
C LEU A 137 -6.28 21.48 -7.97
N ASN A 138 -7.48 21.96 -8.27
CA ASN A 138 -7.89 22.25 -9.64
C ASN A 138 -6.99 23.31 -10.28
N GLN A 139 -6.58 24.31 -9.51
CA GLN A 139 -5.58 25.28 -9.95
C GLN A 139 -4.22 24.59 -10.22
N ALA A 140 -3.73 23.74 -9.32
CA ALA A 140 -2.46 23.04 -9.51
C ALA A 140 -2.47 22.14 -10.76
N ILE A 141 -3.60 21.51 -11.08
CA ILE A 141 -3.78 20.68 -12.29
C ILE A 141 -3.82 21.54 -13.56
N ALA A 142 -4.48 22.70 -13.50
CA ALA A 142 -4.66 23.57 -14.66
C ALA A 142 -3.42 24.41 -15.00
N ASN A 143 -2.58 24.74 -14.01
CA ASN A 143 -1.54 25.76 -14.17
C ASN A 143 -0.19 25.18 -14.64
N ASP A 144 0.07 25.26 -15.95
CA ASP A 144 1.39 24.91 -16.52
C ASP A 144 2.33 26.13 -16.61
N GLN A 145 1.79 27.35 -16.61
CA GLN A 145 2.55 28.58 -16.83
C GLN A 145 3.31 29.10 -15.59
N ASN A 146 2.89 28.72 -14.38
CA ASN A 146 3.47 29.17 -13.11
C ASN A 146 4.54 28.22 -12.54
N ARG A 147 5.47 27.78 -13.38
CA ARG A 147 6.52 26.83 -12.97
C ARG A 147 7.95 27.41 -13.06
N ILE A 148 8.78 27.23 -12.02
CA ILE A 148 10.18 27.70 -11.94
C ILE A 148 11.17 26.52 -11.95
N ARG A 149 12.36 26.74 -12.52
CA ARG A 149 13.53 25.85 -12.35
C ARG A 149 14.19 26.12 -10.99
N THR A 150 14.38 25.07 -10.19
CA THR A 150 14.70 25.16 -8.75
C THR A 150 15.96 25.98 -8.41
N THR A 151 15.93 26.71 -7.29
CA THR A 151 17.12 27.24 -6.59
C THR A 151 17.18 26.83 -5.09
N ASN A 152 16.20 26.07 -4.59
CA ASN A 152 16.05 25.77 -3.16
C ASN A 152 16.89 24.53 -2.73
N PRO A 153 17.86 24.63 -1.79
CA PRO A 153 18.82 23.57 -1.44
C PRO A 153 18.24 22.22 -1.01
N ARG A 154 17.08 22.20 -0.32
CA ARG A 154 16.44 20.96 0.15
C ARG A 154 15.76 20.18 -0.97
N VAL A 155 15.29 20.88 -2.00
CA VAL A 155 14.70 20.30 -3.22
C VAL A 155 15.75 20.18 -4.33
N SER A 156 16.81 21.00 -4.33
CA SER A 156 17.84 21.04 -5.38
C SER A 156 18.73 19.78 -5.40
N LYS A 157 18.81 19.05 -4.29
CA LYS A 157 19.49 17.75 -4.25
C LYS A 157 18.72 16.65 -5.01
N ARG A 158 17.44 16.85 -5.37
CA ARG A 158 16.63 15.83 -6.08
C ARG A 158 15.87 16.42 -7.25
N LYS A 159 16.20 15.95 -8.46
CA LYS A 159 15.60 16.39 -9.71
C LYS A 159 14.14 15.92 -9.78
N CYS A 160 13.20 16.80 -9.46
CA CYS A 160 11.78 16.58 -9.77
C CYS A 160 11.59 16.48 -11.29
N ARG A 161 10.67 15.62 -11.72
CA ARG A 161 10.38 15.40 -13.15
C ARG A 161 9.86 16.66 -13.84
N ASN A 162 9.08 17.45 -13.10
CA ASN A 162 8.52 18.72 -13.58
C ASN A 162 9.09 19.91 -12.81
N LYS A 163 8.99 21.09 -13.42
CA LYS A 163 9.31 22.37 -12.78
C LYS A 163 8.39 22.60 -11.59
N LEU A 164 8.94 23.16 -10.51
CA LEU A 164 8.20 23.43 -9.26
C LEU A 164 7.22 24.59 -9.45
N HIS A 165 6.11 24.59 -8.71
CA HIS A 165 5.20 25.73 -8.62
C HIS A 165 5.89 26.93 -7.99
N LYS A 166 5.60 28.15 -8.49
CA LYS A 166 6.08 29.40 -7.87
C LYS A 166 5.42 29.63 -6.51
N SER A 167 6.16 30.24 -5.59
CA SER A 167 5.60 30.77 -4.34
C SER A 167 4.67 31.95 -4.63
N GLY A 168 3.59 32.06 -3.86
CA GLY A 168 2.71 33.24 -3.83
C GLY A 168 1.22 32.97 -4.09
N LEU A 169 0.89 31.81 -4.66
CA LEU A 169 -0.51 31.39 -4.91
C LEU A 169 -0.95 30.20 -4.03
N GLY A 170 -0.13 29.76 -3.07
CA GLY A 170 -0.38 28.56 -2.29
C GLY A 170 -0.07 27.26 -3.02
N LEU A 171 0.23 27.32 -4.33
CA LEU A 171 0.56 26.16 -5.16
C LEU A 171 1.89 25.51 -4.77
N GLU A 172 2.78 26.24 -4.09
CA GLU A 172 4.03 25.68 -3.55
C GLU A 172 3.79 24.53 -2.56
N LYS A 173 2.59 24.40 -2.00
CA LYS A 173 2.19 23.25 -1.17
C LYS A 173 2.15 21.92 -1.93
N PHE A 174 2.08 21.95 -3.27
CA PHE A 174 2.19 20.76 -4.13
C PHE A 174 3.64 20.43 -4.55
N ASN A 175 4.63 21.23 -4.17
CA ASN A 175 6.06 20.92 -4.39
C ASN A 175 6.60 19.83 -3.44
N GLN A 176 5.72 19.09 -2.78
CA GLN A 176 6.05 17.96 -1.92
C GLN A 176 6.32 16.71 -2.76
N ILE A 177 7.08 15.78 -2.21
CA ILE A 177 7.33 14.50 -2.87
C ILE A 177 6.08 13.62 -2.74
N LEU A 178 5.62 13.09 -3.87
CA LEU A 178 4.53 12.13 -3.94
C LEU A 178 5.07 10.79 -4.44
N TYR A 179 4.88 9.73 -3.66
CA TYR A 179 5.11 8.35 -4.08
C TYR A 179 3.80 7.73 -4.56
N ILE A 180 3.78 7.16 -5.77
CA ILE A 180 2.63 6.43 -6.31
C ILE A 180 2.97 4.95 -6.38
N ALA A 181 2.33 4.14 -5.54
CA ALA A 181 2.30 2.68 -5.71
C ALA A 181 1.19 2.32 -6.70
N THR A 182 1.52 1.61 -7.77
CA THR A 182 0.54 1.25 -8.81
C THR A 182 0.97 -0.02 -9.55
N ASP A 183 -0.01 -0.72 -10.06
CA ASP A 183 0.13 -1.91 -10.90
C ASP A 183 0.14 -1.59 -12.41
N SER A 184 0.06 -0.32 -12.81
CA SER A 184 0.25 0.04 -14.21
C SER A 184 1.68 -0.24 -14.65
N VAL A 185 1.81 -0.88 -15.81
CA VAL A 185 3.10 -1.15 -16.47
C VAL A 185 3.75 0.16 -16.94
N ASN A 186 2.94 1.15 -17.36
CA ASN A 186 3.43 2.45 -17.81
C ASN A 186 2.66 3.62 -17.18
N PRO A 187 2.90 3.90 -15.88
CA PRO A 187 2.13 4.87 -15.11
C PRO A 187 2.10 6.28 -15.71
N PHE A 188 3.18 6.70 -16.38
CA PHE A 188 3.28 8.04 -16.96
C PHE A 188 2.44 8.23 -18.23
N SER A 189 2.07 7.13 -18.89
CA SER A 189 1.12 7.15 -20.02
C SER A 189 -0.33 6.98 -19.61
N GLU A 190 -0.60 6.62 -18.35
CA GLU A 190 -1.97 6.42 -17.86
C GLU A 190 -2.73 7.74 -17.75
N SER A 191 -3.82 7.87 -18.50
CA SER A 191 -4.67 9.06 -18.46
C SER A 191 -5.27 9.30 -17.08
N SER A 192 -5.57 8.23 -16.34
CA SER A 192 -6.07 8.28 -14.96
C SER A 192 -5.06 8.86 -13.98
N LEU A 193 -3.75 8.70 -14.23
CA LEU A 193 -2.69 9.21 -13.35
C LEU A 193 -2.20 10.61 -13.74
N ARG A 194 -2.52 11.09 -14.94
CA ARG A 194 -2.14 12.42 -15.43
C ARG A 194 -2.43 13.58 -14.45
N PRO A 195 -3.57 13.62 -13.74
CA PRO A 195 -3.85 14.66 -12.75
C PRO A 195 -2.79 14.75 -11.64
N PHE A 196 -2.25 13.62 -11.17
CA PHE A 196 -1.20 13.60 -10.16
C PHE A 196 0.08 14.27 -10.66
N PHE A 197 0.54 13.92 -11.87
CA PHE A 197 1.76 14.50 -12.45
C PHE A 197 1.63 15.98 -12.81
N LYS A 198 0.39 16.45 -13.05
CA LYS A 198 0.11 17.88 -13.24
C LYS A 198 0.15 18.63 -11.92
N ALA A 199 -0.52 18.11 -10.90
CA ALA A 199 -0.61 18.73 -9.58
C ALA A 199 0.76 18.73 -8.86
N PHE A 200 1.42 17.58 -8.80
CA PHE A 200 2.68 17.38 -8.07
C PHE A 200 3.87 17.35 -9.04
N PRO A 201 4.83 18.28 -8.93
CA PRO A 201 6.00 18.26 -9.80
C PRO A 201 7.01 17.13 -9.49
N CYS A 202 7.01 16.66 -8.24
CA CYS A 202 7.97 15.71 -7.68
C CYS A 202 7.28 14.36 -7.40
N VAL A 203 6.97 13.62 -8.46
CA VAL A 203 6.37 12.28 -8.35
C VAL A 203 7.41 11.20 -8.58
N SER A 204 7.38 10.17 -7.73
CA SER A 204 8.19 8.96 -7.85
C SER A 204 7.33 7.71 -7.83
N ILE A 205 7.77 6.68 -8.53
CA ILE A 205 7.19 5.32 -8.54
C ILE A 205 8.27 4.29 -8.25
N LEU A 206 7.91 3.05 -7.90
CA LEU A 206 8.91 2.01 -7.59
C LEU A 206 9.97 1.82 -8.69
N ASN A 207 9.54 1.88 -9.96
CA ASN A 207 10.42 1.72 -11.11
C ASN A 207 11.52 2.78 -11.20
N ASP A 208 11.35 3.95 -10.56
CA ASP A 208 12.37 5.01 -10.54
C ASP A 208 13.61 4.61 -9.73
N PHE A 209 13.44 3.62 -8.85
CA PHE A 209 14.50 3.11 -8.00
C PHE A 209 14.96 1.73 -8.48
N GLY A 210 14.05 0.93 -9.04
CA GLY A 210 14.26 -0.50 -9.33
C GLY A 210 14.30 -1.35 -8.06
N LEU A 211 14.28 -2.68 -8.22
CA LEU A 211 14.27 -3.60 -7.07
C LEU A 211 15.64 -3.77 -6.41
N GLY A 212 16.72 -3.44 -7.12
CA GLY A 212 18.08 -3.71 -6.66
C GLY A 212 18.54 -5.14 -7.00
N SER A 213 19.85 -5.34 -7.12
CA SER A 213 20.44 -6.62 -7.53
C SER A 213 20.13 -7.76 -6.58
N GLU A 214 20.09 -7.48 -5.26
CA GLU A 214 19.80 -8.48 -4.23
C GLU A 214 18.38 -9.06 -4.36
N LEU A 215 17.36 -8.22 -4.57
CA LEU A 215 15.99 -8.70 -4.79
C LEU A 215 15.81 -9.36 -6.16
N ASN A 216 16.46 -8.84 -7.20
CA ASN A 216 16.42 -9.44 -8.54
C ASN A 216 17.07 -10.83 -8.57
N GLY A 217 18.14 -11.02 -7.80
CA GLY A 217 18.83 -12.30 -7.67
C GLY A 217 18.16 -13.30 -6.73
N LEU A 218 17.11 -12.89 -6.01
CA LEU A 218 16.41 -13.76 -5.08
C LEU A 218 15.64 -14.84 -5.84
N MET A 219 15.97 -16.10 -5.55
CA MET A 219 15.33 -17.27 -6.14
C MET A 219 14.81 -18.18 -5.04
N ASN A 220 13.69 -18.83 -5.31
CA ASN A 220 13.21 -19.92 -4.48
C ASN A 220 14.26 -21.04 -4.51
N SER A 221 14.65 -21.52 -3.32
CA SER A 221 15.69 -22.56 -3.19
C SER A 221 15.29 -23.89 -3.83
N VAL A 222 13.98 -24.17 -3.93
CA VAL A 222 13.41 -25.44 -4.42
C VAL A 222 13.23 -25.40 -5.94
N ASP A 223 12.41 -24.50 -6.46
CA ASP A 223 12.00 -24.48 -7.88
C ASP A 223 12.78 -23.46 -8.74
N LYS A 224 13.70 -22.69 -8.14
CA LYS A 224 14.52 -21.65 -8.78
C LYS A 224 13.72 -20.50 -9.40
N VAL A 225 12.44 -20.37 -9.11
CA VAL A 225 11.62 -19.24 -9.56
C VAL A 225 12.15 -17.94 -8.96
N SER A 226 12.31 -16.91 -9.80
CA SER A 226 12.69 -15.57 -9.34
C SER A 226 11.60 -14.99 -8.44
N LEU A 227 11.99 -14.58 -7.23
CA LEU A 227 11.09 -14.05 -6.23
C LEU A 227 11.03 -12.51 -6.25
N GLY A 228 11.95 -11.83 -6.94
CA GLY A 228 12.02 -10.37 -6.96
C GLY A 228 10.71 -9.70 -7.36
N GLY A 229 10.10 -10.15 -8.46
CA GLY A 229 8.81 -9.65 -8.93
C GLY A 229 7.65 -9.96 -7.95
N LEU A 230 7.72 -11.09 -7.24
CA LEU A 230 6.72 -11.47 -6.24
C LEU A 230 6.77 -10.58 -4.99
N PHE A 231 7.96 -10.05 -4.66
CA PHE A 231 8.15 -9.17 -3.51
C PHE A 231 8.03 -7.68 -3.85
N ALA A 232 8.04 -7.28 -5.12
CA ALA A 232 7.89 -5.89 -5.53
C ALA A 232 6.65 -5.21 -4.90
N PRO A 233 5.46 -5.83 -4.85
CA PRO A 233 4.31 -5.24 -4.16
C PRO A 233 4.52 -5.07 -2.65
N LEU A 234 5.26 -5.97 -2.00
CA LEU A 234 5.54 -5.85 -0.57
C LEU A 234 6.53 -4.71 -0.31
N LEU A 235 7.55 -4.56 -1.16
CA LEU A 235 8.46 -3.42 -1.13
C LEU A 235 7.70 -2.10 -1.32
N ASP A 236 6.79 -2.05 -2.30
CA ASP A 236 5.88 -0.91 -2.52
C ASP A 236 5.06 -0.58 -1.26
N ALA A 237 4.48 -1.59 -0.62
CA ALA A 237 3.70 -1.42 0.58
C ALA A 237 4.53 -0.87 1.75
N MET A 238 5.76 -1.36 1.93
CA MET A 238 6.70 -0.88 2.96
C MET A 238 7.08 0.58 2.74
N VAL A 239 7.38 0.97 1.49
CA VAL A 239 7.64 2.36 1.13
C VAL A 239 6.39 3.22 1.35
N SER A 240 5.21 2.80 0.90
CA SER A 240 3.99 3.58 1.14
C SER A 240 3.65 3.75 2.62
N GLY A 241 3.90 2.72 3.44
CA GLY A 241 3.60 2.74 4.87
C GLY A 241 4.42 3.76 5.66
N HIS A 242 5.64 4.08 5.25
CA HIS A 242 6.52 5.06 5.93
C HIS A 242 6.32 6.52 5.47
N SER A 243 5.35 6.75 4.62
CA SER A 243 5.01 8.09 4.14
C SER A 243 4.45 8.97 5.27
N LYS A 244 4.41 10.29 5.06
CA LYS A 244 3.79 11.25 5.97
C LYS A 244 2.27 11.04 6.11
N GLY A 245 1.65 10.51 5.07
CA GLY A 245 0.24 10.18 5.00
C GLY A 245 -0.05 9.42 3.72
N VAL A 246 -1.01 8.51 3.80
CA VAL A 246 -1.31 7.56 2.72
C VAL A 246 -2.80 7.49 2.41
N VAL A 247 -3.12 7.46 1.12
CA VAL A 247 -4.47 7.16 0.61
C VAL A 247 -4.38 5.99 -0.36
N GLY A 248 -5.36 5.09 -0.33
CA GLY A 248 -5.39 3.92 -1.20
C GLY A 248 -6.72 3.76 -1.92
N THR A 249 -6.69 3.09 -3.06
CA THR A 249 -7.87 2.71 -3.83
C THR A 249 -8.83 1.86 -2.99
N GLN A 250 -10.11 2.25 -2.91
CA GLN A 250 -11.16 1.50 -2.20
C GLN A 250 -11.33 0.10 -2.79
N GLY A 251 -11.47 -0.90 -1.90
CA GLY A 251 -11.67 -2.30 -2.29
C GLY A 251 -10.37 -3.07 -2.55
N SER A 252 -9.24 -2.38 -2.76
CA SER A 252 -7.96 -3.06 -2.92
C SER A 252 -7.45 -3.64 -1.59
N THR A 253 -7.04 -4.91 -1.63
CA THR A 253 -6.41 -5.59 -0.48
C THR A 253 -5.05 -5.00 -0.14
N PHE A 254 -4.27 -4.57 -1.15
CA PHE A 254 -3.03 -3.81 -0.98
C PHE A 254 -3.30 -2.52 -0.21
N SER A 255 -4.28 -1.71 -0.66
CA SER A 255 -4.60 -0.44 0.01
C SER A 255 -4.93 -0.66 1.49
N ARG A 256 -5.74 -1.68 1.80
CA ARG A 256 -6.10 -2.02 3.19
C ARG A 256 -4.90 -2.51 3.99
N PHE A 257 -3.97 -3.24 3.37
CA PHE A 257 -2.75 -3.67 4.05
C PHE A 257 -1.86 -2.47 4.42
N VAL A 258 -1.70 -1.50 3.51
CA VAL A 258 -0.92 -0.30 3.80
C VAL A 258 -1.63 0.60 4.81
N VAL A 259 -2.87 1.00 4.54
CA VAL A 259 -3.61 2.00 5.32
C VAL A 259 -4.00 1.49 6.70
N ASP A 260 -4.45 0.24 6.81
CA ASP A 260 -5.01 -0.27 8.07
C ASP A 260 -3.96 -1.01 8.93
N LEU A 261 -2.78 -1.31 8.39
CA LEU A 261 -1.75 -2.08 9.10
C LEU A 261 -0.36 -1.45 9.04
N LEU A 262 0.27 -1.32 7.87
CA LEU A 262 1.66 -0.84 7.82
C LEU A 262 1.81 0.61 8.27
N PHE A 263 0.97 1.51 7.76
CA PHE A 263 1.04 2.93 8.10
C PHE A 263 0.82 3.16 9.62
N PRO A 264 -0.24 2.62 10.26
CA PRO A 264 -0.36 2.75 11.71
C PRO A 264 0.84 2.17 12.46
N MET A 265 1.31 0.98 12.10
CA MET A 265 2.43 0.33 12.77
C MET A 265 3.73 1.14 12.68
N TYR A 266 4.05 1.73 11.52
CA TYR A 266 5.25 2.54 11.35
C TYR A 266 5.17 3.92 11.99
N HIS A 267 3.98 4.30 12.46
CA HIS A 267 3.72 5.57 13.14
C HIS A 267 3.35 5.36 14.62
N ASP A 268 3.59 4.17 15.17
CA ASP A 268 3.26 3.80 16.56
C ASP A 268 1.78 4.01 16.91
N LEU A 269 0.90 3.86 15.91
CA LEU A 269 -0.55 3.94 16.05
C LEU A 269 -1.19 2.54 16.12
N PRO A 270 -2.35 2.41 16.78
CA PRO A 270 -3.11 1.16 16.73
C PRO A 270 -3.50 0.79 15.30
N ILE A 271 -3.38 -0.50 14.96
CA ILE A 271 -3.87 -1.01 13.68
C ILE A 271 -5.40 -0.83 13.58
N ILE A 272 -5.89 -0.64 12.36
CA ILE A 272 -7.30 -0.33 12.13
C ILE A 272 -8.07 -1.63 11.87
N GLU A 273 -8.91 -2.02 12.81
CA GLU A 273 -9.78 -3.18 12.70
C GLU A 273 -11.17 -2.76 12.21
N ARG A 274 -11.34 -2.73 10.88
CA ARG A 274 -12.65 -2.41 10.29
C ARG A 274 -13.66 -3.52 10.58
N VAL A 275 -14.77 -3.18 11.24
CA VAL A 275 -15.96 -4.02 11.37
C VAL A 275 -16.84 -3.76 10.15
N PHE A 276 -17.06 -4.78 9.31
CA PHE A 276 -17.97 -4.66 8.18
C PHE A 276 -19.40 -4.86 8.68
N VAL A 277 -20.17 -3.78 8.73
CA VAL A 277 -21.63 -3.88 8.82
C VAL A 277 -22.12 -4.23 7.43
N SER A 278 -22.69 -5.41 7.27
CA SER A 278 -23.47 -5.72 6.07
C SER A 278 -24.71 -4.83 6.10
N LEU A 279 -24.72 -3.75 5.32
CA LEU A 279 -25.99 -3.16 4.91
C LEU A 279 -26.71 -4.22 4.08
N GLN A 280 -27.57 -4.99 4.73
CA GLN A 280 -28.58 -5.76 4.02
C GLN A 280 -29.49 -4.71 3.37
N PHE A 281 -29.31 -4.49 2.08
CA PHE A 281 -30.38 -3.94 1.28
C PHE A 281 -31.47 -5.02 1.27
N VAL A 282 -32.46 -4.82 2.14
CA VAL A 282 -33.77 -5.44 1.95
C VAL A 282 -34.34 -4.76 0.71
N VAL A 283 -34.39 -5.49 -0.40
CA VAL A 283 -35.29 -5.19 -1.51
C VAL A 283 -36.53 -6.05 -1.28
#